data_AF-A0A183D645-F1
#
_entry.id   AF-A0A183D645-F1
#
_cell.length_a   1.000
_cell.length_b   1.000
_cell.length_c   1.000
_cell.angle_alpha   90.00
_cell.angle_beta   90.00
_cell.angle_gamma   90.00
#
_symmetry.space_group_name_H-M   'P 1'
#
loop_
_entity.id
_entity.type
_entity.pdbx_description
1 polymer ?
#
loop_
_entity_poly.entity_id
_entity_poly.type
_entity_poly.pdbx_seq_one_letter_code
_entity_poly.pdbx_strand_id
1 'polypeptide(L)'
;MVICCDIMSYIFGFFFGKTPLIKLSPKKTWEGFIGGGISTVVFGLILSYGLLRHPFFVCPLEDYTVENYNCTIPPSFVLREFSVGRPLSIILRLLNKSEKVQVYPFLFHTIVMGLFASILGPFGGFFASGFKRAFKIKDFGDVIPGHGGLMDRFDCQLLMGTFVNVYIHTFIKVPNPSKLLQQIFWLPADEQLFIFRSLHEHLIHEGLLDA
;
A
#
# COMPACT_ATOMS: atom_id res chain seq x y z
N MET A 1 -5.01 8.24 -0.06
CA MET A 1 -5.40 7.64 1.24
C MET A 1 -5.13 8.58 2.41
N VAL A 2 -3.90 9.09 2.61
CA VAL A 2 -3.57 10.02 3.72
C VAL A 2 -4.51 11.23 3.79
N ILE A 3 -4.74 11.92 2.67
CA ILE A 3 -5.65 13.09 2.60
C ILE A 3 -7.08 12.70 3.02
N CYS A 4 -7.56 11.54 2.57
CA CYS A 4 -8.88 11.03 2.97
C CYS A 4 -8.94 10.76 4.47
N CYS A 5 -7.88 10.18 5.03
CA CYS A 5 -7.76 9.95 6.46
C CYS A 5 -7.82 11.26 7.25
N ASP A 6 -7.10 12.31 6.83
CA ASP A 6 -7.13 13.60 7.53
C ASP A 6 -8.50 14.27 7.49
N ILE A 7 -9.13 14.30 6.31
CA ILE A 7 -10.47 14.90 6.13
C ILE A 7 -11.50 14.12 6.96
N MET A 8 -11.51 12.80 6.86
CA MET A 8 -12.49 11.98 7.57
C MET A 8 -12.23 12.00 9.08
N SER A 9 -10.97 11.96 9.52
CA SER A 9 -10.65 12.10 10.95
C SER A 9 -11.11 13.44 11.52
N TYR A 10 -11.04 14.51 10.72
CA TYR A 10 -11.58 15.81 11.11
C TYR A 10 -13.11 15.79 11.20
N ILE A 11 -13.80 15.24 10.19
CA ILE A 11 -15.27 15.16 10.18
C ILE A 11 -15.78 14.34 11.38
N PHE A 12 -15.26 13.12 11.57
CA PHE A 12 -15.67 12.27 12.69
C PHE A 12 -15.25 12.87 14.05
N GLY A 13 -14.08 13.52 14.10
CA GLY A 13 -13.63 14.22 15.30
C GLY A 13 -14.51 15.43 15.65
N PHE A 14 -15.02 16.16 14.67
CA PHE A 14 -15.92 17.29 14.88
C PHE A 14 -17.29 16.86 15.40
N PHE A 15 -17.89 15.81 14.82
CA PHE A 15 -19.24 15.36 15.20
C PHE A 15 -19.26 14.46 16.45
N PHE A 16 -18.25 13.61 16.63
CA PHE A 16 -18.26 12.55 17.64
C PHE A 16 -17.08 12.62 18.62
N GLY A 17 -16.16 13.57 18.45
CA GLY A 17 -14.95 13.67 19.26
C GLY A 17 -15.24 14.04 20.70
N LYS A 18 -14.87 13.15 21.63
CA LYS A 18 -14.97 13.40 23.07
C LYS A 18 -13.66 13.11 23.78
N THR A 19 -12.91 12.10 23.32
CA THR A 19 -11.71 11.64 24.00
C THR A 19 -10.44 12.07 23.23
N PRO A 20 -9.58 12.91 23.83
CA PRO A 20 -8.35 13.34 23.17
C PRO A 20 -7.38 12.16 23.01
N LEU A 21 -6.74 12.08 21.85
CA LEU A 21 -5.81 11.01 21.48
C LEU A 21 -4.44 11.19 22.14
N ILE A 22 -3.93 12.43 22.17
CA ILE A 22 -2.63 12.76 22.77
C ILE A 22 -2.68 14.12 23.46
N LYS A 23 -2.02 14.25 24.62
CA LYS A 23 -1.97 15.51 25.39
C LYS A 23 -1.33 16.66 24.62
N LEU A 24 -0.37 16.36 23.75
CA LEU A 24 0.31 17.35 22.91
C LEU A 24 -0.63 18.00 21.87
N SER A 25 -1.69 17.29 21.47
CA SER A 25 -2.63 17.72 20.42
C SER A 25 -4.07 17.45 20.87
N PRO A 26 -4.63 18.30 21.75
CA PRO A 26 -5.94 18.06 22.38
C PRO A 26 -7.11 18.09 21.38
N LYS A 27 -6.90 18.62 20.17
CA LYS A 27 -7.92 18.66 19.10
C LYS A 27 -8.06 17.34 18.33
N LYS A 28 -7.09 16.42 18.46
CA LYS A 28 -7.14 15.12 17.80
C LYS A 28 -7.78 14.12 18.76
N THR A 29 -8.84 13.44 18.31
CA THR A 29 -9.64 12.54 19.16
C THR A 29 -9.54 11.08 18.72
N TRP A 30 -9.77 10.15 19.63
CA TRP A 30 -9.81 8.71 19.31
C TRP A 30 -10.96 8.37 18.36
N GLU A 31 -12.12 9.00 18.53
CA GLU A 31 -13.28 8.78 17.66
C GLU A 31 -12.99 9.25 16.22
N GLY A 32 -12.31 10.39 16.09
CA GLY A 32 -11.83 10.89 14.80
C GLY A 32 -10.83 9.92 14.16
N PHE A 33 -9.84 9.45 14.93
CA PHE A 33 -8.82 8.51 14.44
C PHE A 33 -9.43 7.19 13.92
N ILE A 34 -10.35 6.58 14.69
CA ILE A 34 -11.01 5.33 14.29
C ILE A 34 -11.91 5.57 13.06
N GLY A 35 -12.72 6.62 13.07
CA GLY A 35 -13.61 6.95 11.96
C GLY A 35 -12.85 7.28 10.67
N GLY A 36 -11.74 8.00 10.78
CA GLY A 36 -10.84 8.27 9.68
C GLY A 36 -10.20 7.01 9.11
N GLY A 37 -9.77 6.08 9.98
CA GLY A 37 -9.17 4.81 9.54
C GLY A 37 -10.15 3.92 8.78
N ILE A 38 -11.34 3.68 9.34
CA ILE A 38 -12.39 2.89 8.68
C ILE A 38 -12.75 3.52 7.33
N SER A 39 -12.98 4.82 7.31
CA SER A 39 -13.36 5.54 6.08
C SER A 39 -12.26 5.49 5.01
N THR A 40 -11.00 5.55 5.41
CA THR A 40 -9.85 5.49 4.49
C THR A 40 -9.74 4.12 3.82
N VAL A 41 -9.93 3.03 4.57
CA VAL A 41 -9.91 1.67 4.03
C VAL A 41 -11.08 1.48 3.06
N VAL A 42 -12.29 1.87 3.46
CA VAL A 42 -13.49 1.77 2.62
C VAL A 42 -13.33 2.59 1.34
N PHE A 43 -12.90 3.85 1.45
CA PHE A 43 -12.63 4.71 0.30
C PHE A 43 -11.57 4.11 -0.61
N GLY A 44 -10.48 3.58 -0.04
CA GLY A 44 -9.41 2.91 -0.77
C GLY A 44 -9.91 1.72 -1.59
N LEU A 45 -10.76 0.88 -0.99
CA LEU A 45 -11.37 -0.27 -1.65
C LEU A 45 -12.27 0.14 -2.82
N ILE A 46 -13.14 1.13 -2.60
CA ILE A 46 -14.05 1.65 -3.64
C ILE A 46 -13.25 2.24 -4.80
N LEU A 47 -12.27 3.10 -4.49
CA LEU A 47 -11.42 3.73 -5.50
C LEU A 47 -10.63 2.67 -6.28
N SER A 48 -10.00 1.72 -5.59
CA SER A 48 -9.23 0.65 -6.24
C SER A 48 -10.13 -0.16 -7.18
N TYR A 49 -11.30 -0.57 -6.71
CA TYR A 49 -12.26 -1.31 -7.54
C TYR A 49 -12.72 -0.52 -8.78
N GLY A 50 -12.88 0.80 -8.66
CA GLY A 50 -13.15 1.67 -9.80
C GLY A 50 -11.98 1.74 -10.80
N LEU A 51 -10.76 1.90 -10.31
CA LEU A 51 -9.56 1.99 -11.14
C LEU A 51 -9.26 0.68 -11.90
N LEU A 52 -9.57 -0.48 -11.30
CA LEU A 52 -9.39 -1.79 -11.93
C LEU A 52 -10.20 -1.95 -13.23
N ARG A 53 -11.24 -1.15 -13.45
CA ARG A 53 -12.06 -1.21 -14.67
C ARG A 53 -11.35 -0.61 -15.88
N HIS A 54 -10.33 0.22 -15.66
CA HIS A 54 -9.62 0.90 -16.74
C HIS A 54 -8.27 0.22 -17.01
N PRO A 55 -8.04 -0.30 -18.24
CA PRO A 55 -6.82 -1.05 -18.57
C PRO A 55 -5.55 -0.22 -18.37
N PHE A 56 -5.64 1.11 -18.53
CA PHE A 56 -4.54 2.04 -18.28
C PHE A 56 -3.90 1.90 -16.88
N PHE A 57 -4.68 1.62 -15.83
CA PHE A 57 -4.16 1.50 -14.46
C PHE A 57 -3.71 0.07 -14.11
N VAL A 58 -4.00 -0.90 -14.96
CA VAL A 58 -3.74 -2.33 -14.73
C VAL A 58 -2.55 -2.80 -15.56
N CYS A 59 -2.35 -2.22 -16.74
CA CYS A 59 -1.28 -2.60 -17.65
C CYS A 59 0.10 -2.18 -17.13
N PRO A 60 1.09 -3.07 -17.16
CA PRO A 60 2.46 -2.70 -16.81
C PRO A 60 2.98 -1.66 -17.81
N LEU A 61 3.65 -0.64 -17.30
CA LEU A 61 4.36 0.34 -18.13
C LEU A 61 5.76 -0.20 -18.44
N GLU A 62 5.92 -0.76 -19.64
CA GLU A 62 7.22 -1.25 -20.13
C GLU A 62 8.01 -0.13 -20.81
N ASP A 63 7.37 0.65 -21.69
CA ASP A 63 7.94 1.81 -22.38
C ASP A 63 7.00 3.02 -22.36
N TYR A 64 7.56 4.23 -22.22
CA TYR A 64 6.80 5.49 -22.17
C TYR A 64 6.21 5.92 -23.52
N THR A 65 6.64 5.29 -24.62
CA THR A 65 6.31 5.67 -25.99
C THR A 65 5.15 4.89 -26.60
N VAL A 66 4.72 3.79 -25.95
CA VAL A 66 3.68 2.90 -26.47
C VAL A 66 2.44 3.02 -25.59
N GLU A 67 1.28 3.20 -26.22
CA GLU A 67 0.00 3.23 -25.51
C GLU A 67 -0.40 1.83 -25.03
N ASN A 68 -0.32 1.60 -23.72
CA ASN A 68 -0.52 0.29 -23.10
C ASN A 68 -2.01 -0.03 -22.83
N TYR A 69 -2.83 -0.08 -23.88
CA TYR A 69 -4.24 -0.53 -23.76
C TYR A 69 -4.41 -2.04 -23.93
N ASN A 70 -3.48 -2.72 -24.61
CA ASN A 70 -3.56 -4.14 -24.94
C ASN A 70 -2.37 -4.91 -24.38
N CYS A 71 -2.38 -5.14 -23.06
CA CYS A 71 -1.31 -5.81 -22.33
C CYS A 71 -1.79 -7.15 -21.72
N THR A 72 -0.84 -8.01 -21.34
CA THR A 72 -1.13 -9.15 -20.47
C THR A 72 -1.32 -8.66 -19.03
N ILE A 73 -2.55 -8.78 -18.53
CA ILE A 73 -2.90 -8.34 -17.18
C ILE A 73 -2.17 -9.21 -16.14
N PRO A 74 -1.44 -8.61 -15.18
CA PRO A 74 -0.78 -9.37 -14.13
C PRO A 74 -1.77 -10.15 -13.27
N PRO A 75 -1.37 -11.32 -12.73
CA PRO A 75 -2.26 -12.20 -11.96
C PRO A 75 -2.88 -11.55 -10.72
N SER A 76 -2.25 -10.51 -10.17
CA SER A 76 -2.75 -9.74 -9.01
C SER A 76 -4.03 -8.95 -9.31
N PHE A 77 -4.27 -8.64 -10.58
CA PHE A 77 -5.41 -7.86 -11.07
C PHE A 77 -6.49 -8.71 -11.73
N VAL A 78 -6.30 -10.04 -11.78
CA VAL A 78 -7.30 -10.99 -12.29
C VAL A 78 -8.17 -11.49 -11.15
N LEU A 79 -9.46 -11.63 -11.41
CA LEU A 79 -10.43 -12.15 -10.46
C LEU A 79 -10.07 -13.60 -10.11
N ARG A 80 -9.93 -13.90 -8.81
CA ARG A 80 -9.67 -15.26 -8.32
C ARG A 80 -10.72 -15.69 -7.31
N GLU A 81 -10.98 -16.98 -7.28
CA GLU A 81 -11.82 -17.60 -6.25
C GLU A 81 -10.97 -17.86 -5.00
N PHE A 82 -11.39 -17.27 -3.88
CA PHE A 82 -10.79 -17.53 -2.58
C PHE A 82 -11.79 -18.25 -1.68
N SER A 83 -11.32 -19.30 -1.00
CA SER A 83 -12.06 -19.93 0.09
C SER A 83 -11.89 -19.09 1.35
N VAL A 84 -12.99 -18.60 1.90
CA VAL A 84 -12.96 -17.81 3.14
C VAL A 84 -12.51 -18.66 4.34
N GLY A 85 -11.51 -18.17 5.08
CA GLY A 85 -11.04 -18.78 6.33
C GLY A 85 -12.10 -18.75 7.45
N ARG A 86 -11.90 -19.56 8.49
CA ARG A 86 -12.69 -19.52 9.74
C ARG A 86 -12.13 -18.36 10.59
N PRO A 87 -12.85 -17.26 10.83
CA PRO A 87 -14.27 -17.25 11.26
C PRO A 87 -15.29 -16.78 10.22
N LEU A 88 -14.85 -16.21 9.10
CA LEU A 88 -15.76 -15.57 8.13
C LEU A 88 -16.66 -16.59 7.42
N SER A 89 -16.16 -17.82 7.21
CA SER A 89 -16.97 -18.94 6.72
C SER A 89 -18.16 -19.29 7.64
N ILE A 90 -18.03 -19.12 8.96
CA ILE A 90 -19.12 -19.38 9.91
C ILE A 90 -20.23 -18.32 9.74
N ILE A 91 -19.84 -17.06 9.61
CA ILE A 91 -20.76 -15.93 9.38
C ILE A 91 -21.45 -16.08 8.02
N LEU A 92 -20.73 -16.49 6.98
CA LEU A 92 -21.30 -16.69 5.65
C LEU A 92 -22.25 -17.89 5.57
N ARG A 93 -21.95 -18.98 6.31
CA ARG A 93 -22.88 -20.09 6.52
C ARG A 93 -24.16 -19.64 7.24
N LEU A 94 -24.02 -18.82 8.28
CA LEU A 94 -25.16 -18.22 8.99
C LEU A 94 -26.02 -17.33 8.08
N LEU A 95 -25.41 -16.67 7.10
CA LEU A 95 -26.08 -15.84 6.10
C LEU A 95 -26.51 -16.62 4.83
N ASN A 96 -26.41 -17.96 4.85
CA ASN A 96 -26.77 -18.86 3.75
C ASN A 96 -26.09 -18.51 2.40
N LYS A 97 -24.86 -18.03 2.44
CA LYS A 97 -24.05 -17.68 1.26
C LYS A 97 -22.92 -18.67 1.02
N SER A 98 -22.48 -18.76 -0.24
CA SER A 98 -21.38 -19.63 -0.67
C SER A 98 -20.06 -19.28 0.01
N GLU A 99 -19.28 -20.30 0.39
CA GLU A 99 -17.95 -20.18 1.01
C GLU A 99 -16.83 -19.77 0.03
N LYS A 100 -17.18 -19.60 -1.24
CA LYS A 100 -16.29 -19.12 -2.29
C LYS A 100 -16.68 -17.70 -2.64
N VAL A 101 -15.71 -16.79 -2.56
CA VAL A 101 -15.87 -15.39 -2.93
C VAL A 101 -14.87 -15.05 -4.02
N GLN A 102 -15.36 -14.40 -5.08
CA GLN A 102 -14.52 -13.88 -6.15
C GLN A 102 -14.01 -12.51 -5.76
N VAL A 103 -12.69 -12.38 -5.59
CA VAL A 103 -12.05 -11.15 -5.16
C VAL A 103 -10.79 -10.92 -5.98
N TYR A 104 -10.51 -9.66 -6.30
CA TYR A 104 -9.23 -9.26 -6.88
C TYR A 104 -8.15 -9.32 -5.80
N PRO A 105 -7.06 -10.10 -5.98
CA PRO A 105 -5.96 -10.16 -5.02
C PRO A 105 -5.40 -8.77 -4.67
N PHE A 106 -5.39 -7.85 -5.63
CA PHE A 106 -4.95 -6.46 -5.45
C PHE A 106 -5.66 -5.73 -4.30
N LEU A 107 -6.93 -6.03 -4.01
CA LEU A 107 -7.68 -5.38 -2.94
C LEU A 107 -7.07 -5.65 -1.55
N PHE A 108 -6.35 -6.75 -1.39
CA PHE A 108 -5.61 -7.02 -0.15
C PHE A 108 -4.50 -5.98 0.07
N HIS A 109 -3.74 -5.63 -0.98
CA HIS A 109 -2.72 -4.59 -0.91
C HIS A 109 -3.34 -3.22 -0.58
N THR A 110 -4.52 -2.91 -1.15
CA THR A 110 -5.27 -1.70 -0.82
C THR A 110 -5.62 -1.63 0.67
N ILE A 111 -6.05 -2.74 1.28
CA ILE A 111 -6.34 -2.80 2.73
C ILE A 111 -5.07 -2.53 3.53
N VAL A 112 -3.96 -3.18 3.20
CA VAL A 112 -2.68 -2.98 3.90
C VAL A 112 -2.21 -1.53 3.80
N MET A 113 -2.28 -0.93 2.61
CA MET A 113 -1.93 0.49 2.40
C MET A 113 -2.86 1.44 3.16
N GLY A 114 -4.16 1.16 3.17
CA GLY A 114 -5.15 1.96 3.90
C GLY A 114 -4.94 1.90 5.41
N LEU A 115 -4.70 0.70 5.95
CA LEU A 115 -4.38 0.50 7.36
C LEU A 115 -3.10 1.23 7.74
N PHE A 116 -2.02 1.08 6.95
CA PHE A 116 -0.77 1.79 7.20
C PHE A 116 -0.96 3.31 7.17
N ALA A 117 -1.64 3.84 6.14
CA ALA A 117 -1.90 5.26 6.00
C ALA A 117 -2.71 5.82 7.18
N SER A 118 -3.66 5.04 7.72
CA SER A 118 -4.49 5.47 8.85
C SER A 118 -3.83 5.31 10.21
N ILE A 119 -3.03 4.27 10.41
CA ILE A 119 -2.40 3.99 11.69
C ILE A 119 -1.11 4.78 11.80
N LEU A 120 -0.16 4.58 10.87
CA LEU A 120 1.18 5.18 10.93
C LEU A 120 1.28 6.58 10.34
N GLY A 121 0.44 6.92 9.35
CA GLY A 121 0.41 8.27 8.76
C GLY A 121 0.24 9.39 9.80
N PRO A 122 -0.73 9.30 10.73
CA PRO A 122 -0.92 10.30 11.78
C PRO A 122 0.25 10.41 12.77
N PHE A 123 1.02 9.34 13.01
CA PHE A 123 2.22 9.43 13.85
C PHE A 123 3.31 10.31 13.23
N GLY A 124 3.42 10.34 11.90
CA GLY A 124 4.30 11.29 11.21
C GLY A 124 3.92 12.75 11.56
N GLY A 125 2.63 13.07 11.51
CA GLY A 125 2.11 14.38 11.92
C GLY A 125 2.31 14.68 13.41
N PHE A 126 2.19 13.68 14.29
CA PHE A 126 2.49 13.86 15.72
C PHE A 126 3.97 14.08 15.99
N PHE A 127 4.85 13.39 15.26
CA PHE A 127 6.29 13.56 15.37
C PHE A 127 6.70 14.97 14.93
N ALA A 128 6.21 15.43 13.77
CA ALA A 128 6.43 16.79 13.28
C ALA A 128 5.89 17.82 14.28
N SER A 129 4.68 17.61 14.82
CA SER A 129 4.13 18.48 15.86
C SER A 129 5.00 18.51 17.11
N GLY A 130 5.46 17.35 17.60
CA GLY A 130 6.37 17.21 18.73
C GLY A 130 7.68 17.98 18.55
N PHE A 131 8.31 17.80 17.39
CA PHE A 131 9.52 18.52 17.03
C PHE A 131 9.29 20.05 17.09
N LYS A 132 8.21 20.55 16.47
CA LYS A 132 7.88 21.98 16.50
C LYS A 132 7.72 22.51 17.92
N ARG A 133 7.03 21.77 18.80
CA ARG A 133 6.84 22.16 20.20
C ARG A 133 8.16 22.16 20.99
N ALA A 134 9.08 21.24 20.72
CA ALA A 134 10.39 21.21 21.36
C ALA A 134 11.21 22.48 21.07
N PHE A 135 11.13 23.01 19.84
CA PHE A 135 11.80 24.26 19.44
C PHE A 135 10.97 25.53 19.70
N LYS A 136 9.81 25.42 20.36
CA LYS A 136 8.86 26.53 20.59
C LYS A 136 8.40 27.23 19.29
N ILE A 137 8.43 26.52 18.17
CA ILE A 137 7.91 26.99 16.88
C ILE A 137 6.51 26.39 16.64
N LYS A 138 5.71 27.06 15.81
CA LYS A 138 4.35 26.60 15.47
C LYS A 138 4.31 25.87 14.13
N ASP A 139 5.00 26.42 13.14
CA ASP A 139 5.05 25.99 11.75
C ASP A 139 6.52 26.00 11.29
N PHE A 140 6.90 25.10 10.37
CA PHE A 140 8.30 24.99 9.91
C PHE A 140 8.72 26.13 8.97
N GLY A 141 7.76 26.92 8.49
CA GLY A 141 7.96 28.08 7.65
C GLY A 141 6.63 28.59 7.10
N ASP A 142 6.67 29.67 6.32
CA ASP A 142 5.48 30.33 5.76
C ASP A 142 5.52 30.32 4.23
N VAL A 143 5.63 29.13 3.63
CA VAL A 143 5.70 28.98 2.16
C VAL A 143 4.38 29.39 1.51
N ILE A 144 3.25 29.09 2.16
CA ILE A 144 1.92 29.51 1.70
C ILE A 144 1.30 30.36 2.81
N PRO A 145 1.02 31.66 2.56
CA PRO A 145 0.45 32.54 3.57
C PRO A 145 -0.88 31.98 4.10
N GLY A 146 -0.98 31.87 5.43
CA GLY A 146 -2.15 31.34 6.13
C GLY A 146 -2.28 29.80 6.16
N HIS A 147 -1.33 29.07 5.58
CA HIS A 147 -1.47 27.64 5.30
C HIS A 147 -0.30 26.77 5.79
N GLY A 148 0.67 27.39 6.46
CA GLY A 148 1.84 26.76 7.06
C GLY A 148 2.99 26.47 6.08
N GLY A 149 3.94 25.66 6.54
CA GLY A 149 5.13 25.31 5.78
C GLY A 149 4.88 24.15 4.82
N LEU A 150 5.77 24.02 3.81
CA LEU A 150 5.77 22.86 2.92
C LEU A 150 5.95 21.56 3.73
N MET A 151 6.89 21.55 4.68
CA MET A 151 7.16 20.40 5.53
C MET A 151 5.94 19.97 6.35
N ASP A 152 5.11 20.92 6.80
CA ASP A 152 3.87 20.64 7.55
C ASP A 152 2.81 19.89 6.74
N ARG A 153 2.96 19.82 5.40
CA ARG A 153 2.05 19.12 4.48
C ARG A 153 2.58 17.79 3.97
N PHE A 154 3.90 17.65 3.97
CA PHE A 154 4.60 16.51 3.36
C PHE A 154 5.18 15.52 4.38
N ASP A 155 5.13 15.83 5.69
CA ASP A 155 5.62 14.96 6.77
C ASP A 155 5.04 13.52 6.72
N CYS A 156 3.72 13.39 6.61
CA CYS A 156 3.01 12.12 6.49
C CYS A 156 3.10 11.52 5.07
N GLN A 157 3.20 12.37 4.04
CA GLN A 157 3.32 11.92 2.64
C GLN A 157 4.68 11.28 2.37
N LEU A 158 5.76 11.82 2.95
CA LEU A 158 7.11 11.27 2.83
C LEU A 158 7.16 9.87 3.46
N LEU A 159 6.63 9.72 4.68
CA LEU A 159 6.55 8.42 5.36
C LEU A 159 5.75 7.41 4.54
N MET A 160 4.60 7.83 4.00
CA MET A 160 3.76 6.98 3.16
C MET A 160 4.46 6.61 1.85
N GLY A 161 5.15 7.55 1.20
CA GLY A 161 5.89 7.32 -0.04
C GLY A 161 6.99 6.27 0.13
N THR A 162 7.78 6.37 1.20
CA THR A 162 8.82 5.38 1.54
C THR A 162 8.21 4.00 1.79
N PHE A 163 7.11 3.93 2.57
CA PHE A 163 6.42 2.67 2.82
C PHE A 163 5.89 2.05 1.52
N VAL A 164 5.23 2.82 0.66
CA VAL A 164 4.68 2.32 -0.61
C VAL A 164 5.80 1.80 -1.50
N ASN A 165 6.93 2.50 -1.57
CA ASN A 165 8.08 2.04 -2.36
C ASN A 165 8.57 0.66 -1.88
N VAL A 166 8.88 0.55 -0.58
CA VAL A 166 9.34 -0.72 0.00
C VAL A 166 8.29 -1.82 -0.18
N TYR A 167 7.02 -1.52 0.09
CA TYR A 167 5.93 -2.47 -0.02
C TYR A 167 5.75 -3.00 -1.45
N ILE A 168 5.81 -2.12 -2.46
CA ILE A 168 5.73 -2.52 -3.86
C ILE A 168 6.91 -3.43 -4.21
N HIS A 169 8.13 -3.05 -3.83
CA HIS A 169 9.33 -3.81 -4.16
C HIS A 169 9.41 -5.17 -3.44
N THR A 170 8.86 -5.28 -2.23
CA THR A 170 8.90 -6.52 -1.45
C THR A 170 7.74 -7.47 -1.76
N PHE A 171 6.51 -6.95 -1.95
CA PHE A 171 5.31 -7.80 -1.99
C PHE A 171 4.58 -7.81 -3.34
N ILE A 172 4.75 -6.79 -4.18
CA ILE A 172 3.96 -6.65 -5.42
C ILE A 172 4.80 -6.96 -6.66
N LYS A 173 6.05 -6.46 -6.70
CA LYS A 173 6.89 -6.52 -7.88
C LYS A 173 7.38 -7.95 -8.12
N VAL A 174 6.93 -8.56 -9.21
CA VAL A 174 7.44 -9.85 -9.68
C VAL A 174 8.75 -9.63 -10.44
N PRO A 175 9.81 -10.44 -10.22
CA PRO A 175 11.03 -10.37 -11.01
C PRO A 175 10.73 -10.63 -12.49
N ASN A 176 11.16 -9.74 -13.38
CA ASN A 176 11.09 -9.98 -14.82
C ASN A 176 12.31 -10.86 -15.20
N PRO A 177 12.11 -12.08 -15.75
CA PRO A 177 13.21 -13.00 -16.07
C PRO A 177 14.24 -12.38 -17.00
N SER A 178 13.83 -11.58 -17.99
CA SER A 178 14.73 -10.93 -18.94
C SER A 178 15.62 -9.88 -18.25
N LYS A 179 15.07 -9.11 -17.30
CA LYS A 179 15.86 -8.16 -16.50
C LYS A 179 16.81 -8.86 -15.55
N LEU A 180 16.39 -9.99 -14.97
CA LEU A 180 17.24 -10.82 -14.11
C LEU A 180 18.40 -11.42 -14.90
N LEU A 181 18.13 -11.98 -16.08
CA LEU A 181 19.17 -12.49 -16.98
C LEU A 181 20.14 -11.40 -17.40
N GLN A 182 19.65 -10.21 -17.74
CA GLN A 182 20.52 -9.08 -18.03
C GLN A 182 21.45 -8.77 -16.85
N GLN A 183 20.93 -8.75 -15.60
CA GLN A 183 21.75 -8.54 -14.40
C GLN A 183 22.81 -9.65 -14.22
N ILE A 184 22.47 -10.91 -14.50
CA ILE A 184 23.41 -12.03 -14.44
C ILE A 184 24.54 -11.86 -15.48
N PHE A 185 24.22 -11.38 -16.70
CA PHE A 185 25.23 -11.16 -17.73
C PHE A 185 26.25 -10.06 -17.39
N TRP A 186 25.95 -9.16 -16.45
CA TRP A 186 26.90 -8.17 -15.94
C TRP A 186 27.87 -8.73 -14.89
N LEU A 187 27.67 -9.95 -14.39
CA LEU A 187 28.53 -10.56 -13.38
C LEU A 187 29.78 -11.20 -14.01
N PRO A 188 30.87 -11.40 -13.26
CA PRO A 188 32.03 -12.17 -13.71
C PRO A 188 31.65 -13.59 -14.13
N ALA A 189 32.42 -14.18 -15.06
CA ALA A 189 32.14 -15.51 -15.60
C ALA A 189 32.04 -16.60 -14.51
N ASP A 190 32.85 -16.50 -13.45
CA ASP A 190 32.84 -17.45 -12.33
C ASP A 190 31.51 -17.43 -11.57
N GLU A 191 30.94 -16.25 -11.35
CA GLU A 191 29.64 -16.08 -10.69
C GLU A 191 28.48 -16.53 -11.59
N GLN A 192 28.56 -16.25 -12.90
CA GLN A 192 27.58 -16.77 -13.85
C GLN A 192 27.54 -18.29 -13.85
N LEU A 193 28.72 -18.94 -13.83
CA LEU A 193 28.84 -20.39 -13.80
C LEU A 193 28.29 -20.97 -12.49
N PHE A 194 28.54 -20.30 -11.37
CA PHE A 194 27.99 -20.67 -10.06
C PHE A 194 26.46 -20.61 -10.04
N ILE A 195 25.87 -19.52 -10.55
CA ILE A 195 24.41 -19.36 -10.65
C ILE A 195 23.81 -20.44 -11.56
N PHE A 196 24.42 -20.68 -12.71
CA PHE A 196 23.96 -21.71 -13.66
C PHE A 196 23.96 -23.10 -13.02
N ARG A 197 25.06 -23.49 -12.35
CA ARG A 197 25.15 -24.80 -11.66
C ARG A 197 24.14 -24.92 -10.53
N SER A 198 23.99 -23.89 -9.71
CA SER A 198 23.01 -23.87 -8.61
C SER A 198 21.58 -24.01 -9.11
N LEU A 199 21.24 -23.33 -10.20
CA LEU A 199 19.92 -23.43 -10.83
C LEU A 199 19.71 -24.82 -11.45
N HIS A 200 20.72 -25.35 -12.14
CA HIS A 200 20.67 -26.68 -12.74
C HIS A 200 20.44 -27.79 -11.70
N GLU A 201 21.18 -27.77 -10.59
CA GLU A 201 21.00 -28.73 -9.48
C GLU A 201 19.61 -28.61 -8.84
N HIS A 202 19.11 -27.39 -8.65
CA HIS A 202 17.75 -27.18 -8.12
C HIS A 202 16.67 -27.77 -9.05
N LEU A 203 16.80 -27.58 -10.36
CA LEU A 203 15.84 -28.10 -11.32
C LEU A 203 15.87 -29.64 -11.44
N ILE A 204 17.05 -30.26 -11.29
CA ILE A 204 17.17 -31.72 -11.17
C ILE A 204 16.50 -32.21 -9.88
N HIS A 205 16.72 -31.54 -8.74
CA HIS A 205 16.10 -31.91 -7.47
C HIS A 205 14.57 -31.85 -7.51
N GLU A 206 13.99 -30.87 -8.19
CA GLU A 206 12.54 -30.76 -8.39
C GLU A 206 11.99 -31.72 -9.47
N GLY A 207 12.85 -32.50 -10.14
CA GLY A 207 12.46 -33.45 -11.18
C GLY A 207 12.00 -32.80 -12.48
N LEU A 208 12.43 -31.56 -12.74
CA LEU A 208 12.06 -30.78 -13.93
C LEU A 208 13.07 -30.94 -15.08
N LEU A 209 14.25 -31.49 -14.78
CA LEU A 209 15.34 -31.75 -15.73
C LEU A 209 15.89 -33.15 -15.49
N ASP A 210 16.17 -33.87 -16.57
CA ASP A 210 16.86 -35.15 -16.52
C ASP A 210 18.33 -34.92 -16.13
N ALA A 211 18.84 -35.79 -15.25
CA ALA A 211 20.18 -35.71 -14.67
C ALA A 211 21.30 -36.11 -15.65
#